data_AF-A0AA43PDI3-F1
#
_entry.id   AF-A0AA43PDI3-F1
#
_cell.length_a   1.000
_cell.length_b   1.000
_cell.length_c   1.000
_cell.angle_alpha   90.00
_cell.angle_beta   90.00
_cell.angle_gamma   90.00
#
_symmetry.space_group_name_H-M   'P 1'
#
loop_
_entity.id
_entity.type
_entity.pdbx_description
1 polymer ?
#
loop_
_entity_poly.entity_id
_entity_poly.type
_entity_poly.pdbx_seq_one_letter_code
_entity_poly.pdbx_strand_id
1 'polypeptide(L)'
;MNEVITAKDKEYEAMEQSSAPGPDQAMSDRVNNRSLRPRSEAFKEFMTTGWDDNEPVIEPLESSHYIQARLDTLGKAFPGERIVIPAGQPKVRNNDCDYAFRPDTTFSYYTGLGEDYEAGAVLVLNPVDPDSPEAAAGKTHVPELFVAPRANHYTQDFFMNAHYGEYWVGPRAGLQEMTAMTGIETNDIAQLSDALSKDVGSEAGAVRVRVIREADPQITEMVEDIREANGFADPDGNTNADDKLHEFAAEARMCKDEYEIREMRKAVAATKHGFDNILRKLPSSLDKPRSERMLEGAFNAISREEGNEVGYDTIIASGAHAPILHWMRNTGTVESGDLLLIDAGVEVNSLYTADITRTFPTNGKFTDFQKKLYQAVLDSQQAGFEAAKPGATYSDIHHACMRVIAERLHDWGILPVDVEESLSPEGQQHRRWLACGVAHHLGLDVHDCAQARYESYQGAAIRPGMIFTIEPGLYFREDDLLIPPEYRGIGIRVEDDVLMTEDGPEWISAGIPKQIDEVEEWMASMAAEGAKA
;
A
#
# COMPACT_ATOMS: atom_id res chain seq x y z
N MET A 1 50.80 7.98 -23.99
CA MET A 1 49.38 8.33 -23.78
C MET A 1 49.30 9.83 -24.00
N ASN A 2 48.55 10.29 -25.01
CA ASN A 2 48.30 11.73 -25.14
C ASN A 2 47.54 12.18 -23.89
N GLU A 3 47.97 13.28 -23.27
CA GLU A 3 47.19 13.90 -22.20
C GLU A 3 45.82 14.26 -22.79
N VAL A 4 44.78 13.64 -22.23
CA VAL A 4 43.39 13.82 -22.66
C VAL A 4 42.84 15.18 -22.19
N ILE A 5 43.47 15.76 -21.15
CA ILE A 5 43.13 17.07 -20.57
C ILE A 5 44.11 18.10 -21.12
N THR A 6 43.60 19.13 -21.79
CA THR A 6 44.40 20.18 -22.40
C THR A 6 44.86 21.22 -21.38
N ALA A 7 45.85 22.04 -21.73
CA ALA A 7 46.24 23.19 -20.92
C ALA A 7 45.09 24.17 -20.69
N LYS A 8 44.15 24.24 -21.63
CA LYS A 8 42.98 25.11 -21.54
C LYS A 8 41.95 24.57 -20.56
N ASP A 9 41.76 23.25 -20.52
CA ASP A 9 40.87 22.61 -19.55
C ASP A 9 41.37 22.86 -18.12
N LYS A 10 42.69 22.79 -17.88
CA LYS A 10 43.30 23.14 -16.58
C LYS A 10 43.10 24.61 -16.18
N GLU A 11 43.07 25.52 -17.15
CA GLU A 11 42.76 26.94 -16.91
C GLU A 11 41.30 27.10 -16.46
N TYR A 12 40.36 26.40 -17.13
CA TYR A 12 38.95 26.41 -16.75
C TYR A 12 38.70 25.77 -15.38
N GLU A 13 39.33 24.63 -15.08
CA GLU A 13 39.27 23.98 -13.76
C GLU A 13 39.73 24.92 -12.64
N ALA A 14 40.80 25.68 -12.86
CA ALA A 14 41.28 26.67 -11.88
C ALA A 14 40.27 27.80 -11.64
N MET A 15 39.59 28.26 -12.71
CA MET A 15 38.51 29.25 -12.59
C MET A 15 37.32 28.67 -11.81
N GLU A 16 36.89 27.45 -12.12
CA GLU A 16 35.81 26.77 -11.40
C GLU A 16 36.15 26.59 -9.91
N GLN A 17 37.36 26.13 -9.60
CA GLN A 17 37.83 25.94 -8.23
C GLN A 17 37.86 27.25 -7.43
N SER A 18 38.18 28.38 -8.07
CA SER A 18 38.13 29.69 -7.42
C SER A 18 36.71 30.15 -7.07
N SER A 19 35.70 29.58 -7.73
CA SER A 19 34.27 29.83 -7.50
C SER A 19 33.57 28.70 -6.73
N ALA A 20 34.34 27.70 -6.25
CA ALA A 20 33.77 26.58 -5.51
C ALA A 20 33.30 27.02 -4.11
N PRO A 21 32.27 26.37 -3.55
CA PRO A 21 31.86 26.61 -2.18
C PRO A 21 33.05 26.43 -1.22
N GLY A 22 33.22 27.37 -0.29
CA GLY A 22 34.28 27.32 0.71
C GLY A 22 34.05 26.23 1.78
N PRO A 23 34.96 26.10 2.77
CA PRO A 23 34.85 25.10 3.84
C PRO A 23 33.56 25.22 4.67
N ASP A 24 32.94 26.40 4.68
CA ASP A 24 31.71 26.71 5.41
C ASP A 24 30.42 26.36 4.63
N GLN A 25 30.51 25.63 3.51
CA GLN A 25 29.35 25.15 2.77
C GLN A 25 28.42 24.34 3.69
N ALA A 26 27.13 24.67 3.66
CA ALA A 26 26.07 24.00 4.40
C ALA A 26 26.09 22.48 4.12
N MET A 27 25.87 21.67 5.15
CA MET A 27 25.97 20.21 5.02
C MET A 27 24.95 19.64 4.02
N SER A 28 23.74 20.19 3.98
CA SER A 28 22.69 19.84 3.01
C SER A 28 23.15 20.02 1.56
N ASP A 29 23.98 21.03 1.30
CA ASP A 29 24.40 21.38 -0.06
C ASP A 29 25.59 20.54 -0.55
N ARG A 30 26.29 19.85 0.35
CA ARG A 30 27.51 19.08 0.02
C ARG A 30 27.23 17.87 -0.87
N VAL A 31 26.00 17.34 -0.87
CA VAL A 31 25.58 16.27 -1.80
C VAL A 31 25.81 16.68 -3.27
N ASN A 32 25.74 17.99 -3.55
CA ASN A 32 25.92 18.54 -4.89
C ASN A 32 27.39 18.62 -5.34
N ASN A 33 28.35 18.44 -4.43
CA ASN A 33 29.78 18.52 -4.74
C ASN A 33 30.29 17.39 -5.63
N ARG A 34 29.52 16.31 -5.78
CA ARG A 34 29.84 15.20 -6.69
C ARG A 34 29.70 15.57 -8.17
N SER A 35 29.10 16.71 -8.49
CA SER A 35 28.82 17.16 -9.85
C SER A 35 29.26 18.61 -10.09
N LEU A 36 29.92 18.88 -11.21
CA LEU A 36 30.16 20.23 -11.70
C LEU A 36 28.89 20.75 -12.38
N ARG A 37 28.00 21.39 -11.62
CA ARG A 37 26.74 21.91 -12.16
C ARG A 37 27.01 23.07 -13.13
N PRO A 38 26.28 23.15 -14.26
CA PRO A 38 26.41 24.27 -15.18
C PRO A 38 25.96 25.58 -14.51
N ARG A 39 26.74 26.65 -14.67
CA ARG A 39 26.47 27.96 -14.06
C ARG A 39 26.35 29.10 -15.06
N SER A 40 26.75 28.91 -16.32
CA SER A 40 26.80 29.98 -17.30
C SER A 40 25.40 30.32 -17.84
N GLU A 41 25.07 31.60 -17.91
CA GLU A 41 23.78 32.06 -18.47
C GLU A 41 23.61 31.61 -19.93
N ALA A 42 24.69 31.61 -20.71
CA ALA A 42 24.67 31.11 -22.09
C ALA A 42 24.25 29.63 -22.18
N PHE A 43 24.67 28.79 -21.22
CA PHE A 43 24.23 27.40 -21.17
C PHE A 43 22.78 27.30 -20.74
N LYS A 44 22.36 28.06 -19.72
CA LYS A 44 20.97 28.05 -19.26
C LYS A 44 19.99 28.47 -20.36
N GLU A 45 20.34 29.50 -21.13
CA GLU A 45 19.55 29.94 -22.28
C GLU A 45 19.55 28.91 -23.40
N PHE A 46 20.70 28.27 -23.69
CA PHE A 46 20.76 27.22 -24.70
C PHE A 46 19.87 26.02 -24.33
N MET A 47 19.86 25.62 -23.07
CA MET A 47 19.10 24.48 -22.56
C MET A 47 17.57 24.64 -22.68
N THR A 48 17.04 25.84 -22.90
CA THR A 48 15.60 26.08 -23.11
C THR A 48 15.22 26.25 -24.58
N THR A 49 16.13 25.94 -25.52
CA THR A 49 15.91 26.15 -26.96
C THR A 49 15.95 24.84 -27.76
N GLY A 50 15.16 24.76 -28.84
CA GLY A 50 15.23 23.67 -29.82
C GLY A 50 14.58 22.34 -29.40
N TRP A 51 13.77 22.35 -28.34
CA TRP A 51 12.92 21.23 -27.93
C TRP A 51 11.59 21.24 -28.69
N ASP A 52 10.99 20.07 -28.88
CA ASP A 52 9.66 19.92 -29.45
C ASP A 52 8.59 20.00 -28.36
N ASP A 53 7.37 20.38 -28.73
CA ASP A 53 6.21 20.42 -27.84
C ASP A 53 5.61 19.02 -27.71
N ASN A 54 6.31 18.16 -26.98
CA ASN A 54 5.79 16.84 -26.64
C ASN A 54 4.84 16.95 -25.44
N GLU A 55 3.63 17.45 -25.70
CA GLU A 55 2.58 17.48 -24.69
C GLU A 55 2.03 16.06 -24.44
N PRO A 56 1.85 15.66 -23.18
CA PRO A 56 1.25 14.37 -22.87
C PRO A 56 -0.18 14.30 -23.44
N VAL A 57 -0.58 13.12 -23.90
CA VAL A 57 -2.00 12.86 -24.21
C VAL A 57 -2.74 12.74 -22.88
N ILE A 58 -3.75 13.58 -22.68
CA ILE A 58 -4.46 13.68 -21.40
C ILE A 58 -5.87 13.14 -21.58
N GLU A 59 -6.18 12.07 -20.86
CA GLU A 59 -7.52 11.48 -20.81
C GLU A 59 -7.99 11.47 -19.34
N PRO A 60 -9.30 11.67 -19.09
CA PRO A 60 -9.85 11.46 -17.76
C PRO A 60 -9.58 10.04 -17.26
N LEU A 61 -9.20 9.93 -15.99
CA LEU A 61 -9.04 8.62 -15.36
C LEU A 61 -10.40 7.96 -15.19
N GLU A 62 -10.48 6.64 -15.34
CA GLU A 62 -11.72 5.89 -15.10
C GLU A 62 -12.23 6.11 -13.65
N SER A 63 -11.30 6.19 -12.69
CA SER A 63 -11.57 6.47 -11.28
C SER A 63 -12.26 7.82 -11.05
N SER A 64 -12.01 8.83 -11.91
CA SER A 64 -12.60 10.18 -11.77
C SER A 64 -14.13 10.17 -11.79
N HIS A 65 -14.76 9.15 -12.39
CA HIS A 65 -16.21 8.99 -12.40
C HIS A 65 -16.79 8.64 -11.01
N TYR A 66 -15.97 8.15 -10.09
CA TYR A 66 -16.38 7.65 -8.77
C TYR A 66 -16.07 8.65 -7.64
N ILE A 67 -15.07 9.52 -7.83
CA ILE A 67 -14.57 10.38 -6.74
C ILE A 67 -15.57 11.44 -6.27
N GLN A 68 -16.46 11.95 -7.13
CA GLN A 68 -17.41 12.99 -6.74
C GLN A 68 -18.34 12.52 -5.60
N ALA A 69 -18.81 11.26 -5.65
CA ALA A 69 -19.64 10.70 -4.59
C ALA A 69 -18.87 10.55 -3.26
N ARG A 70 -17.57 10.24 -3.34
CA ARG A 70 -16.67 10.15 -2.18
C ARG A 70 -16.46 11.52 -1.56
N LEU A 71 -16.14 12.53 -2.38
CA LEU A 71 -15.96 13.93 -1.97
C LEU A 71 -17.24 14.51 -1.34
N ASP A 72 -18.40 14.25 -1.91
CA ASP A 72 -19.69 14.68 -1.36
C ASP A 72 -19.96 14.05 0.02
N THR A 73 -19.58 12.79 0.21
CA THR A 73 -19.75 12.06 1.47
C THR A 73 -18.81 12.61 2.55
N LEU A 74 -17.54 12.84 2.19
CA LEU A 74 -16.56 13.48 3.06
C LEU A 74 -17.00 14.89 3.47
N GLY A 75 -17.43 15.70 2.52
CA GLY A 75 -17.88 17.06 2.79
C GLY A 75 -19.12 17.11 3.68
N LYS A 76 -20.04 16.14 3.59
CA LYS A 76 -21.20 16.06 4.49
C LYS A 76 -20.82 15.69 5.93
N ALA A 77 -19.71 15.00 6.12
CA ALA A 77 -19.23 14.60 7.45
C ALA A 77 -18.59 15.76 8.21
N PHE A 78 -18.01 16.74 7.51
CA PHE A 78 -17.34 17.91 8.09
C PHE A 78 -17.86 19.23 7.50
N PRO A 79 -19.16 19.54 7.61
CA PRO A 79 -19.74 20.72 6.99
C PRO A 79 -19.15 22.01 7.57
N GLY A 80 -18.76 22.94 6.69
CA GLY A 80 -18.24 24.26 7.09
C GLY A 80 -16.75 24.24 7.49
N GLU A 81 -16.07 23.11 7.37
CA GLU A 81 -14.65 22.98 7.72
C GLU A 81 -13.81 22.75 6.46
N ARG A 82 -12.62 23.36 6.39
CA ARG A 82 -11.67 23.08 5.31
C ARG A 82 -10.93 21.79 5.59
N ILE A 83 -10.87 20.90 4.60
CA ILE A 83 -10.22 19.59 4.71
C ILE A 83 -8.98 19.60 3.83
N VAL A 84 -7.83 19.21 4.40
CA VAL A 84 -6.53 19.18 3.72
C VAL A 84 -6.01 17.74 3.73
N ILE A 85 -5.76 17.20 2.54
CA ILE A 85 -5.31 15.81 2.36
C ILE A 85 -4.04 15.87 1.49
N PRO A 86 -2.84 15.79 2.10
CA PRO A 86 -1.59 15.74 1.35
C PRO A 86 -1.36 14.37 0.70
N ALA A 87 -0.70 14.33 -0.46
CA ALA A 87 -0.22 13.10 -1.08
C ALA A 87 1.04 12.53 -0.40
N GLY A 88 1.80 13.39 0.29
CA GLY A 88 3.10 13.05 0.88
C GLY A 88 4.28 13.24 -0.06
N GLN A 89 5.47 12.85 0.41
CA GLN A 89 6.76 13.03 -0.28
C GLN A 89 7.45 11.68 -0.51
N PRO A 90 8.35 11.56 -1.51
CA PRO A 90 9.17 10.37 -1.69
C PRO A 90 10.00 10.09 -0.44
N LYS A 91 10.15 8.80 -0.11
CA LYS A 91 10.94 8.38 1.05
C LYS A 91 12.38 8.09 0.61
N VAL A 92 13.34 8.69 1.30
CA VAL A 92 14.76 8.48 1.02
C VAL A 92 15.16 7.03 1.32
N ARG A 93 15.75 6.36 0.33
CA ARG A 93 16.39 5.05 0.49
C ARG A 93 17.84 5.21 0.94
N ASN A 94 18.63 5.97 0.19
CA ASN A 94 20.02 6.26 0.52
C ASN A 94 20.49 7.58 -0.10
N ASN A 95 20.76 8.59 0.72
CA ASN A 95 21.16 9.93 0.28
C ASN A 95 20.13 10.55 -0.68
N ASP A 96 20.46 10.66 -1.97
CA ASP A 96 19.64 11.26 -3.04
C ASP A 96 18.84 10.24 -3.86
N CYS A 97 18.86 8.97 -3.44
CA CYS A 97 18.03 7.95 -4.04
C CYS A 97 16.80 7.74 -3.16
N ASP A 98 15.62 7.98 -3.74
CA ASP A 98 14.34 7.71 -3.11
C ASP A 98 13.84 6.30 -3.47
N TYR A 99 12.94 5.76 -2.65
CA TYR A 99 12.08 4.65 -3.06
C TYR A 99 11.08 5.16 -4.12
N ALA A 100 10.49 4.23 -4.89
CA ALA A 100 9.36 4.58 -5.74
C ALA A 100 8.28 5.26 -4.88
N PHE A 101 7.75 6.39 -5.36
CA PHE A 101 6.75 7.12 -4.60
C PHE A 101 5.42 6.37 -4.64
N ARG A 102 4.82 6.20 -3.46
CA ARG A 102 3.46 5.73 -3.30
C ARG A 102 2.71 6.81 -2.50
N PRO A 103 1.70 7.47 -3.08
CA PRO A 103 0.96 8.51 -2.37
C PRO A 103 0.21 7.97 -1.16
N ASP A 104 -0.11 8.88 -0.23
CA ASP A 104 -0.99 8.61 0.90
C ASP A 104 -2.32 8.05 0.44
N THR A 105 -2.79 7.01 1.12
CA THR A 105 -3.96 6.26 0.69
C THR A 105 -5.26 7.08 0.77
N THR A 106 -5.37 8.01 1.71
CA THR A 106 -6.52 8.92 1.78
C THR A 106 -6.52 9.87 0.59
N PHE A 107 -5.36 10.39 0.21
CA PHE A 107 -5.21 11.23 -0.98
C PHE A 107 -5.62 10.46 -2.25
N SER A 108 -5.09 9.25 -2.46
CA SER A 108 -5.42 8.43 -3.63
C SER A 108 -6.91 8.09 -3.70
N TYR A 109 -7.54 7.78 -2.56
CA TYR A 109 -8.96 7.45 -2.52
C TYR A 109 -9.87 8.60 -2.97
N TYR A 110 -9.59 9.83 -2.54
CA TYR A 110 -10.43 11.00 -2.84
C TYR A 110 -10.06 11.73 -4.14
N THR A 111 -8.86 11.55 -4.67
CA THR A 111 -8.46 12.09 -5.97
C THR A 111 -8.65 11.10 -7.12
N GLY A 112 -8.68 9.79 -6.81
CA GLY A 112 -8.70 8.72 -7.80
C GLY A 112 -7.36 8.54 -8.51
N LEU A 113 -6.32 9.28 -8.11
CA LEU A 113 -4.97 9.12 -8.62
C LEU A 113 -4.41 7.79 -8.13
N GLY A 114 -3.83 7.04 -9.07
CA GLY A 114 -3.16 5.76 -8.81
C GLY A 114 -1.70 5.96 -8.44
N GLU A 115 -0.81 5.33 -9.21
CA GLU A 115 0.65 5.41 -9.11
C GLU A 115 1.23 6.84 -9.14
N ASP A 116 2.57 6.95 -9.14
CA ASP A 116 3.37 8.17 -8.97
C ASP A 116 3.10 9.28 -10.01
N TYR A 117 1.99 9.99 -9.87
CA TYR A 117 1.66 11.13 -10.72
C TYR A 117 2.26 12.43 -10.23
N GLU A 118 2.18 12.72 -8.92
CA GLU A 118 2.70 13.98 -8.36
C GLU A 118 2.89 13.91 -6.85
N ALA A 119 4.12 13.62 -6.43
CA ALA A 119 4.54 13.81 -5.05
C ALA A 119 4.41 15.29 -4.62
N GLY A 120 4.02 15.51 -3.37
CA GLY A 120 3.81 16.84 -2.79
C GLY A 120 2.49 17.51 -3.18
N ALA A 121 1.63 16.85 -3.95
CA ALA A 121 0.28 17.33 -4.23
C ALA A 121 -0.57 17.42 -2.95
N VAL A 122 -1.55 18.34 -2.92
CA VAL A 122 -2.46 18.51 -1.79
C VAL A 122 -3.89 18.72 -2.30
N LEU A 123 -4.79 17.83 -1.88
CA LEU A 123 -6.23 17.99 -2.10
C LEU A 123 -6.80 18.85 -0.97
N VAL A 124 -7.56 19.89 -1.34
CA VAL A 124 -8.24 20.78 -0.41
C VAL A 124 -9.74 20.79 -0.72
N LEU A 125 -10.58 20.50 0.27
CA LEU A 125 -12.02 20.74 0.16
C LEU A 125 -12.34 22.03 0.89
N ASN A 126 -12.70 23.05 0.12
CA ASN A 126 -13.12 24.35 0.64
C ASN A 126 -14.62 24.33 0.97
N PRO A 127 -15.05 24.69 2.20
CA PRO A 127 -16.48 24.75 2.50
C PRO A 127 -17.15 25.83 1.67
N VAL A 128 -18.36 25.57 1.19
CA VAL A 128 -19.16 26.61 0.52
C VAL A 128 -19.74 27.58 1.54
N ASP A 129 -19.93 28.84 1.13
CA ASP A 129 -20.68 29.80 1.92
C ASP A 129 -22.11 29.25 2.15
N PRO A 130 -22.60 29.13 3.41
CA PRO A 130 -23.94 28.63 3.72
C PRO A 130 -25.08 29.38 3.01
N ASP A 131 -24.86 30.65 2.66
CA ASP A 131 -25.83 31.49 1.96
C ASP A 131 -25.69 31.45 0.43
N SER A 132 -24.77 30.63 -0.10
CA SER A 132 -24.52 30.50 -1.53
C SER A 132 -25.60 29.69 -2.28
N PRO A 133 -25.79 29.92 -3.60
CA PRO A 133 -26.61 29.06 -4.45
C PRO A 133 -26.16 27.58 -4.42
N GLU A 134 -24.86 27.32 -4.27
CA GLU A 134 -24.27 25.99 -4.18
C GLU A 134 -24.73 25.27 -2.91
N ALA A 135 -24.71 25.96 -1.76
CA ALA A 135 -25.25 25.44 -0.50
C ALA A 135 -26.76 25.16 -0.62
N ALA A 136 -27.52 26.04 -1.26
CA ALA A 136 -28.94 25.83 -1.53
C ALA A 136 -29.21 24.62 -2.44
N ALA A 137 -28.24 24.25 -3.29
CA ALA A 137 -28.27 23.04 -4.12
C ALA A 137 -27.79 21.77 -3.38
N GLY A 138 -27.45 21.88 -2.09
CA GLY A 138 -27.02 20.76 -1.25
C GLY A 138 -25.53 20.43 -1.33
N LYS A 139 -24.71 21.27 -1.97
CA LYS A 139 -23.24 21.14 -1.93
C LYS A 139 -22.73 21.61 -0.57
N THR A 140 -21.72 20.94 -0.05
CA THR A 140 -21.04 21.35 1.20
C THR A 140 -19.65 21.92 0.95
N HIS A 141 -18.98 21.47 -0.11
CA HIS A 141 -17.60 21.85 -0.42
C HIS A 141 -17.37 21.99 -1.92
N VAL A 142 -16.29 22.70 -2.27
CA VAL A 142 -15.66 22.72 -3.60
C VAL A 142 -14.26 22.11 -3.45
N PRO A 143 -13.95 21.02 -4.18
CA PRO A 143 -12.61 20.43 -4.16
C PRO A 143 -11.67 21.22 -5.09
N GLU A 144 -10.45 21.44 -4.62
CA GLU A 144 -9.32 22.01 -5.37
C GLU A 144 -8.09 21.13 -5.13
N LEU A 145 -7.28 20.95 -6.18
CA LEU A 145 -6.00 20.24 -6.10
C LEU A 145 -4.86 21.24 -6.23
N PHE A 146 -3.83 21.12 -5.40
CA PHE A 146 -2.64 21.96 -5.48
C PHE A 146 -1.45 21.10 -5.87
N VAL A 147 -0.78 21.43 -6.97
CA VAL A 147 0.37 20.67 -7.48
C VAL A 147 1.47 21.59 -7.97
N ALA A 148 2.71 21.10 -8.01
CA ALA A 148 3.80 21.85 -8.61
C ALA A 148 3.57 22.00 -10.13
N PRO A 149 3.74 23.19 -10.71
CA PRO A 149 3.73 23.34 -12.16
C PRO A 149 4.83 22.50 -12.81
N ARG A 150 4.62 22.11 -14.07
CA ARG A 150 5.63 21.37 -14.84
C ARG A 150 6.94 22.14 -14.92
N ALA A 151 8.02 21.48 -14.56
CA ALA A 151 9.37 21.93 -14.83
C ALA A 151 9.81 21.42 -16.22
N ASN A 152 9.09 21.84 -17.27
CA ASN A 152 9.37 21.49 -18.66
C ASN A 152 10.42 22.41 -19.29
N HIS A 153 10.77 22.19 -20.57
CA HIS A 153 11.83 22.94 -21.28
C HIS A 153 11.65 24.46 -21.39
N TYR A 154 10.53 25.01 -20.93
CA TYR A 154 10.29 26.45 -20.81
C TYR A 154 10.74 27.05 -19.48
N THR A 155 11.11 26.23 -18.49
CA THR A 155 11.54 26.67 -17.16
C THR A 155 13.02 26.37 -16.91
N GLN A 156 13.66 27.14 -16.02
CA GLN A 156 15.04 26.85 -15.62
C GLN A 156 15.14 25.55 -14.81
N ASP A 157 14.09 25.19 -14.07
CA ASP A 157 14.07 24.00 -13.23
C ASP A 157 14.11 22.71 -14.03
N PHE A 158 13.74 22.74 -15.31
CA PHE A 158 13.83 21.62 -16.25
C PHE A 158 15.08 20.76 -16.08
N PHE A 159 16.25 21.40 -16.06
CA PHE A 159 17.54 20.73 -15.94
C PHE A 159 18.31 21.14 -14.67
N MET A 160 17.85 22.16 -13.92
CA MET A 160 18.52 22.60 -12.70
C MET A 160 18.04 21.88 -11.44
N ASN A 161 16.81 21.34 -11.48
CA ASN A 161 16.22 20.62 -10.37
C ASN A 161 16.21 19.12 -10.64
N ALA A 162 17.08 18.37 -9.96
CA ALA A 162 17.18 16.93 -10.13
C ALA A 162 15.99 16.15 -9.53
N HIS A 163 15.16 16.80 -8.71
CA HIS A 163 14.03 16.18 -8.05
C HIS A 163 12.71 16.39 -8.80
N TYR A 164 12.55 17.54 -9.48
CA TYR A 164 11.30 17.89 -10.18
C TYR A 164 11.45 18.18 -11.68
N GLY A 165 12.67 18.46 -12.16
CA GLY A 165 12.92 18.85 -13.55
C GLY A 165 12.72 17.69 -14.52
N GLU A 166 11.93 17.88 -15.58
CA GLU A 166 11.57 16.80 -16.52
C GLU A 166 12.78 16.23 -17.28
N TYR A 167 13.90 16.96 -17.33
CA TYR A 167 15.17 16.44 -17.86
C TYR A 167 15.70 15.26 -17.04
N TRP A 168 15.42 15.25 -15.73
CA TRP A 168 15.94 14.26 -14.78
C TRP A 168 14.94 13.15 -14.48
N VAL A 169 13.68 13.53 -14.24
CA VAL A 169 12.65 12.61 -13.74
C VAL A 169 11.62 12.20 -14.81
N GLY A 170 11.75 12.77 -16.02
CA GLY A 170 10.81 12.54 -17.11
C GLY A 170 9.60 13.48 -17.07
N PRO A 171 8.72 13.40 -18.08
CA PRO A 171 7.50 14.22 -18.15
C PRO A 171 6.59 13.98 -16.96
N ARG A 172 5.97 15.04 -16.43
CA ARG A 172 5.06 14.98 -15.28
C ARG A 172 3.70 15.59 -15.63
N ALA A 173 2.67 15.19 -14.89
CA ALA A 173 1.36 15.81 -15.00
C ALA A 173 1.39 17.21 -14.34
N GLY A 174 1.11 18.25 -15.11
CA GLY A 174 0.96 19.61 -14.60
C GLY A 174 -0.46 19.95 -14.20
N LEU A 175 -0.74 21.25 -14.07
CA LEU A 175 -2.05 21.75 -13.65
C LEU A 175 -3.18 21.31 -14.60
N GLN A 176 -2.92 21.38 -15.91
CA GLN A 176 -3.92 21.06 -16.93
C GLN A 176 -4.15 19.55 -17.01
N GLU A 177 -3.08 18.77 -16.96
CA GLU A 177 -3.08 17.31 -16.93
C GLU A 177 -3.88 16.80 -15.74
N MET A 178 -3.58 17.28 -14.55
CA MET A 178 -4.26 16.89 -13.31
C MET A 178 -5.75 17.27 -13.31
N THR A 179 -6.08 18.46 -13.83
CA THR A 179 -7.48 18.88 -13.96
C THR A 179 -8.25 17.95 -14.89
N ALA A 180 -7.69 17.59 -16.03
CA ALA A 180 -8.36 16.71 -16.98
C ALA A 180 -8.40 15.25 -16.52
N MET A 181 -7.38 14.77 -15.83
CA MET A 181 -7.31 13.41 -15.27
C MET A 181 -8.32 13.18 -14.15
N THR A 182 -8.42 14.12 -13.21
CA THR A 182 -9.23 13.98 -11.98
C THR A 182 -10.60 14.63 -12.08
N GLY A 183 -10.75 15.64 -12.95
CA GLY A 183 -11.93 16.52 -12.97
C GLY A 183 -11.94 17.57 -11.84
N ILE A 184 -10.88 17.67 -11.04
CA ILE A 184 -10.74 18.63 -9.94
C ILE A 184 -9.98 19.85 -10.44
N GLU A 185 -10.48 21.06 -10.14
CA GLU A 185 -9.77 22.30 -10.45
C GLU A 185 -8.38 22.30 -9.79
N THR A 186 -7.33 22.44 -10.60
CA THR A 186 -5.96 22.32 -10.13
C THR A 186 -5.22 23.66 -10.19
N ASN A 187 -4.59 24.01 -9.06
CA ASN A 187 -3.85 25.24 -8.83
C ASN A 187 -2.36 24.98 -8.54
N ASP A 188 -1.55 26.02 -8.67
CA ASP A 188 -0.13 25.99 -8.32
C ASP A 188 0.05 25.83 -6.80
N ILE A 189 0.87 24.88 -6.37
CA ILE A 189 1.21 24.63 -4.97
C ILE A 189 1.75 25.87 -4.24
N ALA A 190 2.35 26.83 -4.97
CA ALA A 190 2.78 28.11 -4.40
C ALA A 190 1.63 28.93 -3.79
N GLN A 191 0.39 28.68 -4.21
CA GLN A 191 -0.82 29.35 -3.71
C GLN A 191 -1.42 28.66 -2.49
N LEU A 192 -0.92 27.48 -2.10
CA LEU A 192 -1.53 26.66 -1.06
C LEU A 192 -1.64 27.39 0.29
N SER A 193 -0.57 28.05 0.74
CA SER A 193 -0.57 28.74 2.04
C SER A 193 -1.66 29.84 2.11
N ASP A 194 -1.79 30.63 1.05
CA ASP A 194 -2.84 31.66 0.94
C ASP A 194 -4.24 31.03 0.90
N ALA A 195 -4.41 29.95 0.14
CA ALA A 195 -5.67 29.22 0.04
C ALA A 195 -6.10 28.60 1.39
N LEU A 196 -5.16 27.99 2.12
CA LEU A 196 -5.42 27.38 3.42
C LEU A 196 -5.75 28.41 4.50
N SER A 197 -5.14 29.60 4.44
CA SER A 197 -5.34 30.69 5.41
C SER A 197 -6.67 31.43 5.23
N LYS A 198 -7.31 31.30 4.06
CA LYS A 198 -8.52 32.05 3.71
C LYS A 198 -9.67 31.77 4.68
N ASP A 199 -10.23 32.83 5.27
CA ASP A 199 -11.38 32.81 6.18
C ASP A 199 -11.19 31.96 7.45
N VAL A 200 -9.95 31.60 7.81
CA VAL A 200 -9.67 30.80 9.01
C VAL A 200 -9.81 31.66 10.26
N GLY A 201 -10.51 31.16 11.27
CA GLY A 201 -10.74 31.87 12.52
C GLY A 201 -11.61 31.07 13.49
N SER A 202 -11.70 31.54 14.72
CA SER A 202 -12.47 30.89 15.80
C SER A 202 -13.83 31.56 16.06
N GLU A 203 -14.08 32.69 15.40
CA GLU A 203 -15.30 33.47 15.45
C GLU A 203 -16.43 32.87 14.60
N ALA A 204 -17.66 33.33 14.83
CA ALA A 204 -18.83 32.86 14.10
C ALA A 204 -18.72 33.19 12.60
N GLY A 205 -18.85 32.16 11.74
CA GLY A 205 -18.73 32.28 10.30
C GLY A 205 -17.31 32.06 9.76
N ALA A 206 -16.31 31.91 10.63
CA ALA A 206 -14.96 31.54 10.24
C ALA A 206 -14.80 30.02 10.05
N VAL A 207 -13.74 29.63 9.35
CA VAL A 207 -13.47 28.26 8.91
C VAL A 207 -12.42 27.60 9.80
N ARG A 208 -12.72 26.38 10.27
CA ARG A 208 -11.72 25.50 10.85
C ARG A 208 -11.01 24.72 9.73
N VAL A 209 -9.70 24.56 9.84
CA VAL A 209 -8.93 23.67 8.95
C VAL A 209 -8.69 22.33 9.64
N ARG A 210 -8.81 21.21 8.91
CA ARG A 210 -8.40 19.84 9.29
C ARG A 210 -7.36 19.30 8.32
N VAL A 211 -6.45 18.45 8.77
CA VAL A 211 -5.40 17.86 7.93
C VAL A 211 -5.18 16.37 8.24
N ILE A 212 -4.92 15.56 7.21
CA ILE A 212 -4.34 14.22 7.40
C ILE A 212 -2.87 14.38 7.78
N ARG A 213 -2.59 14.39 9.10
CA ARG A 213 -1.32 14.81 9.69
C ARG A 213 -0.11 13.97 9.26
N GLU A 214 -0.31 12.67 9.12
CA GLU A 214 0.78 11.71 8.90
C GLU A 214 1.29 11.70 7.45
N ALA A 215 0.50 12.23 6.51
CA ALA A 215 0.82 12.20 5.08
C ALA A 215 2.01 13.09 4.72
N ASP A 216 2.04 14.33 5.20
CA ASP A 216 3.15 15.27 4.97
C ASP A 216 3.40 16.16 6.21
N PRO A 217 4.57 16.03 6.87
CA PRO A 217 4.92 16.85 8.02
C PRO A 217 5.03 18.36 7.73
N GLN A 218 5.46 18.76 6.53
CA GLN A 218 5.63 20.17 6.17
C GLN A 218 4.26 20.85 5.97
N ILE A 219 3.32 20.14 5.32
CA ILE A 219 1.95 20.64 5.19
C ILE A 219 1.26 20.69 6.54
N THR A 220 1.51 19.71 7.40
CA THR A 220 0.97 19.71 8.77
C THR A 220 1.49 20.89 9.58
N GLU A 221 2.79 21.17 9.52
CA GLU A 221 3.40 22.35 10.16
C GLU A 221 2.79 23.66 9.64
N MET A 222 2.62 23.78 8.31
CA MET A 222 1.94 24.93 7.70
C MET A 222 0.51 25.11 8.24
N VAL A 223 -0.26 24.03 8.38
CA VAL A 223 -1.62 24.08 8.93
C VAL A 223 -1.62 24.47 10.40
N GLU A 224 -0.65 23.99 11.20
CA GLU A 224 -0.51 24.40 12.60
C GLU A 224 -0.16 25.89 12.74
N ASP A 225 0.76 26.42 11.93
CA ASP A 225 1.10 27.85 11.92
C ASP A 225 -0.14 28.71 11.60
N ILE A 226 -0.94 28.29 10.60
CA ILE A 226 -2.20 28.95 10.24
C ILE A 226 -3.20 28.90 11.39
N ARG A 227 -3.35 27.74 12.05
CA ARG A 227 -4.25 27.56 13.20
C ARG A 227 -3.85 28.43 14.37
N GLU A 228 -2.57 28.44 14.75
CA GLU A 228 -2.06 29.26 15.84
C GLU A 228 -2.30 30.76 15.59
N ALA A 229 -1.99 31.22 14.37
CA ALA A 229 -2.20 32.61 13.97
C ALA A 229 -3.68 33.05 14.00
N ASN A 230 -4.62 32.12 13.87
CA ASN A 230 -6.06 32.38 13.75
C ASN A 230 -6.89 31.88 14.95
N GLY A 231 -6.25 31.69 16.12
CA GLY A 231 -6.96 31.46 17.39
C GLY A 231 -7.25 29.99 17.72
N PHE A 232 -6.69 29.03 16.99
CA PHE A 232 -6.74 27.60 17.28
C PHE A 232 -5.44 27.12 17.94
N ALA A 233 -5.08 27.71 19.08
CA ALA A 233 -3.80 27.49 19.78
C ALA A 233 -3.77 26.25 20.72
N ASP A 234 -4.76 25.35 20.64
CA ASP A 234 -4.83 24.11 21.43
C ASP A 234 -4.39 22.90 20.57
N PRO A 235 -3.12 22.44 20.69
CA PRO A 235 -2.60 21.37 19.84
C PRO A 235 -3.31 20.03 20.06
N ASP A 236 -3.75 19.74 21.29
CA ASP A 236 -4.45 18.50 21.62
C ASP A 236 -5.86 18.52 21.00
N GLY A 237 -6.54 19.65 21.11
CA GLY A 237 -7.84 19.87 20.48
C GLY A 237 -7.80 19.88 18.95
N ASN A 238 -6.69 20.32 18.35
CA ASN A 238 -6.43 20.25 16.91
C ASN A 238 -6.17 18.81 16.46
N THR A 239 -5.29 18.10 17.17
CA THR A 239 -4.96 16.69 16.89
C THR A 239 -6.22 15.82 16.96
N ASN A 240 -7.00 15.93 18.03
CA ASN A 240 -8.25 15.16 18.16
C ASN A 240 -9.27 15.47 17.04
N ALA A 241 -9.25 16.68 16.47
CA ALA A 241 -10.09 16.98 15.31
C ALA A 241 -9.54 16.34 14.03
N ASP A 242 -8.24 16.40 13.80
CA ASP A 242 -7.62 15.71 12.66
C ASP A 242 -7.80 14.20 12.73
N ASP A 243 -7.73 13.61 13.93
CA ASP A 243 -7.98 12.19 14.15
C ASP A 243 -9.40 11.80 13.71
N LYS A 244 -10.41 12.67 13.92
CA LYS A 244 -11.77 12.41 13.40
C LYS A 244 -11.85 12.40 11.88
N LEU A 245 -11.06 13.23 11.21
CA LEU A 245 -10.94 13.18 9.75
C LEU A 245 -10.29 11.87 9.30
N HIS A 246 -9.19 11.47 9.95
CA HIS A 246 -8.47 10.24 9.62
C HIS A 246 -9.31 8.98 9.88
N GLU A 247 -10.00 8.91 11.02
CA GLU A 247 -10.98 7.86 11.36
C GLU A 247 -12.05 7.74 10.26
N PHE A 248 -12.66 8.85 9.87
CA PHE A 248 -13.71 8.86 8.84
C PHE A 248 -13.19 8.41 7.48
N ALA A 249 -12.02 8.91 7.07
CA ALA A 249 -11.40 8.53 5.81
C ALA A 249 -11.04 7.04 5.74
N ALA A 250 -10.58 6.46 6.86
CA ALA A 250 -10.34 5.02 6.96
C ALA A 250 -11.65 4.23 6.84
N GLU A 251 -12.71 4.63 7.56
CA GLU A 251 -14.02 3.96 7.51
C GLU A 251 -14.72 4.06 6.14
N ALA A 252 -14.48 5.14 5.38
CA ALA A 252 -15.07 5.35 4.06
C ALA A 252 -14.62 4.30 3.01
N ARG A 253 -13.40 3.77 3.14
CA ARG A 253 -12.82 2.76 2.23
C ARG A 253 -13.34 1.34 2.46
N MET A 254 -14.14 1.14 3.50
CA MET A 254 -14.52 -0.20 3.96
C MET A 254 -15.40 -0.94 2.94
N CYS A 255 -16.34 -0.25 2.31
CA CYS A 255 -17.21 -0.79 1.27
C CYS A 255 -16.75 -0.30 -0.10
N LYS A 256 -16.34 -1.23 -0.97
CA LYS A 256 -15.80 -0.97 -2.29
C LYS A 256 -16.93 -0.74 -3.30
N ASP A 257 -16.77 0.27 -4.15
CA ASP A 257 -17.60 0.48 -5.33
C ASP A 257 -17.21 -0.45 -6.49
N GLU A 258 -17.95 -0.37 -7.61
CA GLU A 258 -17.74 -1.24 -8.76
C GLU A 258 -16.35 -1.10 -9.40
N TYR A 259 -15.75 0.09 -9.37
CA TYR A 259 -14.39 0.30 -9.89
C TYR A 259 -13.38 -0.37 -8.97
N GLU A 260 -13.49 -0.14 -7.66
CA GLU A 260 -12.59 -0.74 -6.67
C GLU A 260 -12.64 -2.27 -6.72
N ILE A 261 -13.83 -2.87 -6.88
CA ILE A 261 -13.98 -4.33 -7.05
C ILE A 261 -13.29 -4.83 -8.32
N ARG A 262 -13.35 -4.08 -9.43
CA ARG A 262 -12.64 -4.46 -10.67
C ARG A 262 -11.13 -4.42 -10.49
N GLU A 263 -10.62 -3.40 -9.81
CA GLU A 263 -9.19 -3.26 -9.53
C GLU A 263 -8.68 -4.37 -8.60
N MET A 264 -9.44 -4.72 -7.56
CA MET A 264 -9.15 -5.86 -6.70
C MET A 264 -9.06 -7.18 -7.48
N ARG A 265 -9.97 -7.42 -8.45
CA ARG A 265 -9.91 -8.62 -9.30
C ARG A 265 -8.70 -8.62 -10.23
N LYS A 266 -8.24 -7.44 -10.71
CA LYS A 266 -6.98 -7.33 -11.45
C LYS A 266 -5.79 -7.70 -10.58
N ALA A 267 -5.75 -7.21 -9.33
CA ALA A 267 -4.70 -7.54 -8.37
C ALA A 267 -4.63 -9.05 -8.06
N VAL A 268 -5.79 -9.70 -7.88
CA VAL A 268 -5.86 -11.16 -7.69
C VAL A 268 -5.37 -11.91 -8.93
N ALA A 269 -5.73 -11.46 -10.14
CA ALA A 269 -5.29 -12.09 -11.38
C ALA A 269 -3.77 -12.01 -11.57
N ALA A 270 -3.17 -10.83 -11.34
CA ALA A 270 -1.72 -10.63 -11.39
C ALA A 270 -1.01 -11.45 -10.30
N THR A 271 -1.57 -11.49 -9.08
CA THR A 271 -1.07 -12.32 -7.99
C THR A 271 -1.04 -13.80 -8.36
N LYS A 272 -2.13 -14.33 -8.94
CA LYS A 272 -2.17 -15.70 -9.45
C LYS A 272 -1.02 -15.95 -10.43
N HIS A 273 -0.78 -15.03 -11.37
CA HIS A 273 0.31 -15.19 -12.32
C HIS A 273 1.68 -15.15 -11.64
N GLY A 274 1.85 -14.33 -10.60
CA GLY A 274 3.02 -14.34 -9.72
C GLY A 274 3.27 -15.72 -9.11
N PHE A 275 2.23 -16.35 -8.53
CA PHE A 275 2.32 -17.71 -8.01
C PHE A 275 2.64 -18.75 -9.10
N ASP A 276 1.99 -18.67 -10.27
CA ASP A 276 2.30 -19.54 -11.42
C ASP A 276 3.79 -19.45 -11.77
N ASN A 277 4.36 -18.24 -11.76
CA ASN A 277 5.78 -18.02 -12.05
C ASN A 277 6.72 -18.58 -10.98
N ILE A 278 6.37 -18.42 -9.70
CA ILE A 278 7.09 -19.08 -8.60
C ILE A 278 7.11 -20.60 -8.82
N LEU A 279 5.96 -21.21 -9.08
CA LEU A 279 5.85 -22.67 -9.20
C LEU A 279 6.57 -23.21 -10.43
N ARG A 280 6.60 -22.46 -11.54
CA ARG A 280 7.47 -22.76 -12.69
C ARG A 280 8.95 -22.75 -12.30
N LYS A 281 9.36 -21.81 -11.44
CA LYS A 281 10.76 -21.62 -11.02
C LYS A 281 11.20 -22.59 -9.93
N LEU A 282 10.28 -23.07 -9.10
CA LEU A 282 10.51 -23.88 -7.91
C LEU A 282 11.42 -25.11 -8.16
N PRO A 283 11.16 -26.00 -9.15
CA PRO A 283 11.99 -27.19 -9.35
C PRO A 283 13.47 -26.86 -9.61
N SER A 284 13.73 -25.75 -10.30
CA SER A 284 15.09 -25.30 -10.60
C SER A 284 15.75 -24.56 -9.43
N SER A 285 15.01 -24.25 -8.36
CA SER A 285 15.48 -23.48 -7.21
C SER A 285 15.73 -24.34 -5.98
N LEU A 286 15.18 -25.55 -5.91
CA LEU A 286 15.36 -26.48 -4.80
C LEU A 286 16.84 -26.68 -4.44
N ASP A 287 17.10 -26.72 -3.13
CA ASP A 287 18.40 -26.99 -2.50
C ASP A 287 19.51 -25.98 -2.90
N LYS A 288 19.15 -24.86 -3.56
CA LYS A 288 20.10 -23.81 -3.92
C LYS A 288 20.23 -22.78 -2.81
N PRO A 289 21.44 -22.27 -2.54
CA PRO A 289 21.62 -21.17 -1.60
C PRO A 289 20.73 -19.97 -1.95
N ARG A 290 20.04 -19.41 -0.95
CA ARG A 290 19.14 -18.24 -1.10
C ARG A 290 17.96 -18.47 -2.05
N SER A 291 17.51 -19.72 -2.20
CA SER A 291 16.40 -20.05 -3.08
C SER A 291 15.08 -19.41 -2.67
N GLU A 292 14.88 -19.05 -1.40
CA GLU A 292 13.74 -18.22 -0.99
C GLU A 292 13.72 -16.90 -1.78
N ARG A 293 14.85 -16.18 -1.88
CA ARG A 293 14.96 -14.94 -2.70
C ARG A 293 14.87 -15.18 -4.20
N MET A 294 15.23 -16.37 -4.67
CA MET A 294 15.10 -16.70 -6.10
C MET A 294 13.62 -16.78 -6.49
N LEU A 295 12.77 -17.27 -5.58
CA LEU A 295 11.32 -17.33 -5.76
C LEU A 295 10.66 -15.97 -5.52
N GLU A 296 11.11 -15.22 -4.50
CA GLU A 296 10.73 -13.82 -4.29
C GLU A 296 10.92 -13.00 -5.57
N GLY A 297 12.11 -13.07 -6.18
CA GLY A 297 12.39 -12.37 -7.44
C GLY A 297 11.54 -12.85 -8.63
N ALA A 298 11.07 -14.10 -8.62
CA ALA A 298 10.14 -14.59 -9.64
C ALA A 298 8.74 -13.98 -9.48
N PHE A 299 8.27 -13.80 -8.25
CA PHE A 299 7.02 -13.10 -7.99
C PHE A 299 7.11 -11.61 -8.33
N ASN A 300 8.15 -10.94 -7.83
CA ASN A 300 8.33 -9.50 -8.02
C ASN A 300 8.54 -9.12 -9.49
N ALA A 301 9.02 -10.04 -10.33
CA ALA A 301 9.03 -9.82 -11.78
C ALA A 301 7.61 -9.61 -12.32
N ILE A 302 6.65 -10.45 -11.93
CA ILE A 302 5.26 -10.33 -12.37
C ILE A 302 4.60 -9.09 -11.78
N SER A 303 4.87 -8.75 -10.51
CA SER A 303 4.30 -7.54 -9.91
C SER A 303 4.68 -6.27 -10.68
N ARG A 304 5.90 -6.20 -11.21
CA ARG A 304 6.37 -5.09 -12.06
C ARG A 304 5.93 -5.19 -13.53
N GLU A 305 5.61 -6.37 -14.03
CA GLU A 305 5.15 -6.59 -15.41
C GLU A 305 3.65 -6.30 -15.57
N GLU A 306 2.85 -6.59 -14.54
CA GLU A 306 1.37 -6.54 -14.61
C GLU A 306 0.73 -5.59 -13.60
N GLY A 307 1.51 -5.02 -12.68
CA GLY A 307 1.03 -4.08 -11.67
C GLY A 307 2.02 -2.94 -11.42
N ASN A 308 1.81 -2.28 -10.28
CA ASN A 308 2.70 -1.24 -9.78
C ASN A 308 3.91 -1.88 -9.08
N GLU A 309 3.67 -2.63 -8.01
CA GLU A 309 4.69 -3.24 -7.15
C GLU A 309 4.05 -4.41 -6.38
N VAL A 310 4.77 -5.02 -5.44
CA VAL A 310 4.13 -5.84 -4.40
C VAL A 310 3.40 -4.94 -3.39
N GLY A 311 2.22 -5.35 -2.92
CA GLY A 311 1.47 -4.57 -1.91
C GLY A 311 2.10 -4.62 -0.51
N TYR A 312 2.93 -5.63 -0.27
CA TYR A 312 3.72 -5.83 0.94
C TYR A 312 4.92 -6.73 0.62
N ASP A 313 5.93 -6.75 1.48
CA ASP A 313 7.13 -7.57 1.25
C ASP A 313 6.76 -9.06 1.20
N THR A 314 6.96 -9.67 0.03
CA THR A 314 6.72 -11.10 -0.24
C THR A 314 7.41 -11.99 0.80
N ILE A 315 6.67 -12.93 1.38
CA ILE A 315 7.20 -13.94 2.31
C ILE A 315 7.37 -15.26 1.56
N ILE A 316 8.60 -15.76 1.52
CA ILE A 316 8.95 -17.10 1.03
C ILE A 316 9.62 -17.86 2.16
N ALA A 317 8.85 -18.68 2.87
CA ALA A 317 9.29 -19.30 4.11
C ALA A 317 9.29 -20.83 3.99
N SER A 318 10.49 -21.42 3.85
CA SER A 318 10.66 -22.88 3.79
C SER A 318 10.88 -23.48 5.18
N GLY A 319 10.29 -24.65 5.43
CA GLY A 319 10.54 -25.46 6.64
C GLY A 319 10.41 -24.64 7.92
N ALA A 320 11.48 -24.62 8.73
CA ALA A 320 11.51 -23.94 10.03
C ALA A 320 11.32 -22.41 9.97
N HIS A 321 11.35 -21.79 8.78
CA HIS A 321 10.97 -20.38 8.61
C HIS A 321 9.46 -20.17 8.52
N ALA A 322 8.68 -21.15 8.06
CA ALA A 322 7.23 -21.01 7.90
C ALA A 322 6.48 -20.67 9.22
N PRO A 323 6.93 -21.13 10.41
CA PRO A 323 6.43 -20.66 11.70
C PRO A 323 6.83 -19.23 12.12
N ILE A 324 7.45 -18.42 11.25
CA ILE A 324 7.77 -17.00 11.49
C ILE A 324 6.82 -16.17 10.63
N LEU A 325 5.86 -15.49 11.26
CA LEU A 325 4.74 -14.85 10.55
C LEU A 325 5.19 -13.88 9.46
N HIS A 326 6.14 -12.98 9.76
CA HIS A 326 6.68 -12.00 8.81
C HIS A 326 8.14 -12.31 8.43
N TRP A 327 8.39 -13.49 7.87
CA TRP A 327 9.72 -13.87 7.35
C TRP A 327 10.04 -13.17 6.02
N MET A 328 10.14 -11.84 6.03
CA MET A 328 10.35 -11.04 4.80
C MET A 328 11.81 -11.01 4.34
N ARG A 329 12.75 -11.51 5.16
CA ARG A 329 14.17 -11.48 4.78
C ARG A 329 14.51 -12.51 3.71
N ASN A 330 13.72 -13.59 3.62
CA ASN A 330 13.83 -14.66 2.62
C ASN A 330 15.26 -15.19 2.45
N THR A 331 16.06 -15.29 3.52
CA THR A 331 17.49 -15.62 3.40
C THR A 331 17.80 -17.11 3.31
N GLY A 332 16.79 -17.97 3.44
CA GLY A 332 16.90 -19.41 3.55
C GLY A 332 17.08 -20.15 2.23
N THR A 333 17.19 -21.47 2.37
CA THR A 333 17.18 -22.44 1.28
C THR A 333 15.84 -23.18 1.32
N VAL A 334 15.22 -23.34 0.15
CA VAL A 334 14.04 -24.17 -0.05
C VAL A 334 14.50 -25.61 -0.27
N GLU A 335 14.44 -26.41 0.79
CA GLU A 335 14.89 -27.80 0.78
C GLU A 335 13.79 -28.73 0.21
N SER A 336 14.21 -29.75 -0.52
CA SER A 336 13.29 -30.76 -1.06
C SER A 336 12.67 -31.63 0.04
N GLY A 337 11.33 -31.67 0.09
CA GLY A 337 10.55 -32.42 1.08
C GLY A 337 9.93 -31.58 2.19
N ASP A 338 10.38 -30.34 2.36
CA ASP A 338 9.80 -29.37 3.29
C ASP A 338 8.42 -28.87 2.83
N LEU A 339 7.72 -28.19 3.75
CA LEU A 339 6.64 -27.29 3.37
C LEU A 339 7.21 -25.90 3.08
N LEU A 340 6.62 -25.22 2.10
CA LEU A 340 6.95 -23.88 1.67
C LEU A 340 5.70 -23.01 1.79
N LEU A 341 5.69 -22.11 2.76
CA LEU A 341 4.65 -21.10 2.93
C LEU A 341 5.04 -19.87 2.10
N ILE A 342 4.12 -19.44 1.23
CA ILE A 342 4.27 -18.28 0.37
C ILE A 342 3.09 -17.37 0.60
N ASP A 343 3.39 -16.14 1.02
CA ASP A 343 2.42 -15.08 1.22
C ASP A 343 2.86 -13.86 0.40
N ALA A 344 2.04 -13.51 -0.58
CA ALA A 344 2.39 -12.52 -1.59
C ALA A 344 1.16 -11.93 -2.29
N GLY A 345 1.21 -10.63 -2.57
CA GLY A 345 0.16 -9.90 -3.26
C GLY A 345 0.73 -8.83 -4.20
N VAL A 346 0.17 -8.75 -5.41
CA VAL A 346 0.47 -7.67 -6.37
C VAL A 346 -0.42 -6.48 -6.06
N GLU A 347 0.18 -5.28 -5.99
CA GLU A 347 -0.51 -4.00 -6.03
C GLU A 347 -0.58 -3.53 -7.49
N VAL A 348 -1.78 -3.27 -8.01
CA VAL A 348 -1.95 -2.75 -9.39
C VAL A 348 -1.76 -1.23 -9.45
N ASN A 349 -1.71 -0.64 -10.65
CA ASN A 349 -1.44 0.81 -10.83
C ASN A 349 -2.47 1.73 -10.15
N SER A 350 -3.67 1.24 -9.86
CA SER A 350 -4.69 1.94 -9.07
C SER A 350 -4.48 1.82 -7.55
N LEU A 351 -3.38 1.21 -7.13
CA LEU A 351 -2.93 0.94 -5.76
C LEU A 351 -3.75 -0.09 -4.98
N TYR A 352 -4.72 -0.77 -5.60
CA TYR A 352 -5.40 -1.90 -4.95
C TYR A 352 -4.49 -3.12 -4.94
N THR A 353 -4.44 -3.83 -3.81
CA THR A 353 -3.60 -5.03 -3.65
C THR A 353 -4.42 -6.26 -3.27
N ALA A 354 -3.98 -7.41 -3.74
CA ALA A 354 -4.42 -8.71 -3.23
C ALA A 354 -3.58 -9.12 -2.01
N ASP A 355 -4.05 -10.11 -1.26
CA ASP A 355 -3.30 -10.73 -0.17
C ASP A 355 -3.58 -12.23 -0.13
N ILE A 356 -2.60 -13.03 -0.55
CA ILE A 356 -2.80 -14.46 -0.77
C ILE A 356 -1.65 -15.25 -0.18
N THR A 357 -2.00 -16.16 0.72
CA THR A 357 -1.09 -17.19 1.24
C THR A 357 -1.45 -18.58 0.73
N ARG A 358 -0.44 -19.31 0.26
CA ARG A 358 -0.50 -20.76 -0.02
C ARG A 358 0.69 -21.48 0.59
N THR A 359 0.45 -22.70 1.07
CA THR A 359 1.51 -23.59 1.56
C THR A 359 1.63 -24.81 0.64
N PHE A 360 2.84 -25.10 0.18
CA PHE A 360 3.15 -26.12 -0.82
C PHE A 360 4.11 -27.19 -0.28
N PRO A 361 3.99 -28.47 -0.67
CA PRO A 361 5.03 -29.46 -0.47
C PRO A 361 6.12 -29.26 -1.53
N THR A 362 7.36 -28.95 -1.15
CA THR A 362 8.41 -28.54 -2.11
C THR A 362 8.77 -29.60 -3.15
N ASN A 363 8.51 -30.89 -2.85
CA ASN A 363 8.69 -32.02 -3.77
C ASN A 363 7.43 -32.34 -4.62
N GLY A 364 6.38 -31.54 -4.50
CA GLY A 364 5.13 -31.64 -5.27
C GLY A 364 4.07 -32.59 -4.72
N LYS A 365 4.29 -33.26 -3.57
CA LYS A 365 3.29 -34.15 -2.95
C LYS A 365 3.27 -34.02 -1.43
N PHE A 366 2.09 -33.79 -0.87
CA PHE A 366 1.93 -33.77 0.57
C PHE A 366 2.03 -35.19 1.13
N THR A 367 2.77 -35.35 2.23
CA THR A 367 2.69 -36.56 3.07
C THR A 367 1.34 -36.61 3.81
N ASP A 368 0.91 -37.79 4.24
CA ASP A 368 -0.33 -37.94 5.03
C ASP A 368 -0.34 -37.04 6.28
N PHE A 369 0.81 -36.84 6.90
CA PHE A 369 0.96 -35.95 8.04
C PHE A 369 0.79 -34.47 7.65
N GLN A 370 1.43 -34.02 6.57
CA GLN A 370 1.23 -32.66 6.07
C GLN A 370 -0.23 -32.44 5.63
N LYS A 371 -0.86 -33.42 4.96
CA LYS A 371 -2.28 -33.37 4.58
C LYS A 371 -3.19 -33.18 5.80
N LYS A 372 -2.92 -33.92 6.89
CA LYS A 372 -3.67 -33.79 8.15
C LYS A 372 -3.61 -32.37 8.72
N LEU A 373 -2.43 -31.75 8.74
CA LEU A 373 -2.26 -30.39 9.26
C LEU A 373 -2.85 -29.34 8.31
N TYR A 374 -2.61 -29.49 7.01
CA TYR A 374 -3.13 -28.60 5.98
C TYR A 374 -4.66 -28.60 5.94
N GLN A 375 -5.29 -29.78 6.06
CA GLN A 375 -6.75 -29.90 6.10
C GLN A 375 -7.34 -29.19 7.33
N ALA A 376 -6.67 -29.20 8.48
CA ALA A 376 -7.15 -28.46 9.65
C ALA A 376 -7.21 -26.94 9.41
N VAL A 377 -6.25 -26.41 8.63
CA VAL A 377 -6.23 -25.00 8.23
C VAL A 377 -7.31 -24.72 7.18
N LEU A 378 -7.49 -25.61 6.19
CA LEU A 378 -8.60 -25.50 5.22
C LEU A 378 -9.97 -25.51 5.89
N ASP A 379 -10.20 -26.43 6.83
CA ASP A 379 -11.46 -26.54 7.58
C ASP A 379 -11.72 -25.26 8.38
N SER A 380 -10.68 -24.67 8.96
CA SER A 380 -10.75 -23.40 9.69
C SER A 380 -11.12 -22.25 8.75
N GLN A 381 -10.48 -22.18 7.59
CA GLN A 381 -10.76 -21.13 6.59
C GLN A 381 -12.19 -21.22 6.08
N GLN A 382 -12.66 -22.45 5.81
CA GLN A 382 -14.03 -22.70 5.38
C GLN A 382 -15.05 -22.30 6.46
N ALA A 383 -14.77 -22.58 7.74
CA ALA A 383 -15.63 -22.14 8.84
C ALA A 383 -15.71 -20.61 8.95
N GLY A 384 -14.59 -19.91 8.79
CA GLY A 384 -14.56 -18.45 8.71
C GLY A 384 -15.41 -17.90 7.57
N PHE A 385 -15.28 -18.49 6.37
CA PHE A 385 -16.07 -18.11 5.20
C PHE A 385 -17.55 -18.35 5.39
N GLU A 386 -17.94 -19.48 5.99
CA GLU A 386 -19.34 -19.77 6.31
C GLU A 386 -19.91 -18.85 7.39
N ALA A 387 -19.08 -18.34 8.31
CA ALA A 387 -19.49 -17.37 9.31
C ALA A 387 -19.63 -15.96 8.75
N ALA A 388 -18.86 -15.60 7.71
CA ALA A 388 -18.98 -14.33 7.01
C ALA A 388 -20.32 -14.25 6.27
N LYS A 389 -21.31 -13.57 6.86
CA LYS A 389 -22.63 -13.35 6.25
C LYS A 389 -23.07 -11.91 6.41
N PRO A 390 -23.91 -11.37 5.50
CA PRO A 390 -24.54 -10.08 5.71
C PRO A 390 -25.23 -10.03 7.08
N GLY A 391 -24.87 -9.03 7.90
CA GLY A 391 -25.41 -8.85 9.24
C GLY A 391 -24.72 -9.63 10.37
N ALA A 392 -23.84 -10.59 10.07
CA ALA A 392 -22.95 -11.18 11.09
C ALA A 392 -21.94 -10.14 11.57
N THR A 393 -21.42 -10.27 12.79
CA THR A 393 -20.34 -9.37 13.24
C THR A 393 -19.02 -9.76 12.59
N TYR A 394 -18.15 -8.79 12.33
CA TYR A 394 -16.82 -9.09 11.77
C TYR A 394 -16.05 -10.10 12.65
N SER A 395 -16.18 -10.00 13.97
CA SER A 395 -15.55 -10.93 14.92
C SER A 395 -16.04 -12.38 14.83
N ASP A 396 -17.21 -12.64 14.21
CA ASP A 396 -17.73 -14.01 14.06
C ASP A 396 -16.84 -14.88 13.16
N ILE A 397 -16.16 -14.27 12.18
CA ILE A 397 -15.15 -14.93 11.33
C ILE A 397 -14.03 -15.48 12.22
N HIS A 398 -13.51 -14.62 13.10
CA HIS A 398 -12.43 -14.96 14.02
C HIS A 398 -12.80 -16.09 14.97
N HIS A 399 -13.99 -16.00 15.57
CA HIS A 399 -14.49 -17.04 16.48
C HIS A 399 -14.69 -18.39 15.78
N ALA A 400 -15.18 -18.40 14.54
CA ALA A 400 -15.38 -19.62 13.77
C ALA A 400 -14.05 -20.32 13.44
N CYS A 401 -13.06 -19.59 12.94
CA CYS A 401 -11.73 -20.13 12.65
C CYS A 401 -11.06 -20.66 13.93
N MET A 402 -11.05 -19.87 15.02
CA MET A 402 -10.37 -20.25 16.26
C MET A 402 -10.98 -21.48 16.92
N ARG A 403 -12.31 -21.67 16.81
CA ARG A 403 -12.97 -22.87 17.32
C ARG A 403 -12.47 -24.14 16.62
N VAL A 404 -12.40 -24.13 15.28
CA VAL A 404 -11.89 -25.28 14.51
C VAL A 404 -10.45 -25.59 14.92
N ILE A 405 -9.60 -24.58 15.05
CA ILE A 405 -8.21 -24.75 15.46
C ILE A 405 -8.11 -25.34 16.87
N ALA A 406 -8.90 -24.82 17.82
CA ALA A 406 -8.92 -25.35 19.18
C ALA A 406 -9.39 -26.82 19.20
N GLU A 407 -10.45 -27.18 18.49
CA GLU A 407 -10.94 -28.56 18.39
C GLU A 407 -9.87 -29.49 17.80
N ARG A 408 -9.19 -29.08 16.72
CA ARG A 408 -8.13 -29.87 16.08
C ARG A 408 -6.93 -30.08 17.02
N LEU A 409 -6.48 -29.03 17.69
CA LEU A 409 -5.38 -29.14 18.66
C LEU A 409 -5.75 -30.01 19.87
N HIS A 410 -7.02 -29.97 20.30
CA HIS A 410 -7.53 -30.85 21.35
C HIS A 410 -7.54 -32.32 20.91
N ASP A 411 -8.08 -32.60 19.72
CA ASP A 411 -8.13 -33.95 19.14
C ASP A 411 -6.74 -34.58 18.99
N TRP A 412 -5.72 -33.74 18.75
CA TRP A 412 -4.33 -34.19 18.65
C TRP A 412 -3.61 -34.32 19.99
N GLY A 413 -4.27 -33.96 21.10
CA GLY A 413 -3.69 -33.97 22.44
C GLY A 413 -2.62 -32.89 22.65
N ILE A 414 -2.63 -31.83 21.83
CA ILE A 414 -1.70 -30.70 21.94
C ILE A 414 -2.21 -29.67 22.96
N LEU A 415 -3.53 -29.44 23.01
CA LEU A 415 -4.10 -28.53 24.01
C LEU A 415 -4.00 -29.14 25.42
N PRO A 416 -3.50 -28.38 26.41
CA PRO A 416 -3.41 -28.84 27.80
C PRO A 416 -4.75 -28.77 28.56
N VAL A 417 -5.76 -28.12 27.98
CA VAL A 417 -7.08 -27.88 28.54
C VAL A 417 -8.16 -28.30 27.54
N ASP A 418 -9.42 -28.30 27.96
CA ASP A 418 -10.52 -28.56 27.03
C ASP A 418 -10.77 -27.37 26.06
N VAL A 419 -11.58 -27.62 25.04
CA VAL A 419 -11.86 -26.64 23.97
C VAL A 419 -12.52 -25.37 24.52
N GLU A 420 -13.45 -25.48 25.45
CA GLU A 420 -14.21 -24.33 25.95
C GLU A 420 -13.36 -23.47 26.89
N GLU A 421 -12.53 -24.08 27.74
CA GLU A 421 -11.54 -23.36 28.53
C GLU A 421 -10.56 -22.63 27.60
N SER A 422 -10.06 -23.30 26.56
CA SER A 422 -9.15 -22.71 25.58
C SER A 422 -9.76 -21.53 24.83
N LEU A 423 -11.05 -21.56 24.50
CA LEU A 423 -11.74 -20.47 23.78
C LEU A 423 -12.21 -19.34 24.69
N SER A 424 -12.19 -19.53 26.01
CA SER A 424 -12.59 -18.50 26.96
C SER A 424 -11.66 -17.27 26.91
N PRO A 425 -12.16 -16.07 27.29
CA PRO A 425 -11.33 -14.86 27.38
C PRO A 425 -10.11 -15.02 28.29
N GLU A 426 -10.21 -15.84 29.34
CA GLU A 426 -9.14 -16.07 30.31
C GLU A 426 -8.15 -17.17 29.89
N GLY A 427 -8.56 -18.11 29.04
CA GLY A 427 -7.74 -19.26 28.66
C GLY A 427 -6.83 -18.99 27.46
N GLN A 428 -7.44 -18.84 26.28
CA GLN A 428 -6.79 -18.54 24.99
C GLN A 428 -5.58 -19.41 24.61
N GLN A 429 -5.41 -20.62 25.18
CA GLN A 429 -4.18 -21.42 25.02
C GLN A 429 -3.94 -21.86 23.57
N HIS A 430 -4.99 -22.06 22.77
CA HIS A 430 -4.90 -22.36 21.33
C HIS A 430 -4.11 -21.30 20.56
N ARG A 431 -4.11 -20.04 21.02
CA ARG A 431 -3.41 -18.93 20.37
C ARG A 431 -1.89 -19.05 20.39
N ARG A 432 -1.31 -19.98 21.17
CA ARG A 432 0.12 -20.28 21.09
C ARG A 432 0.56 -20.67 19.67
N TRP A 433 -0.32 -21.36 18.93
CA TRP A 433 -0.03 -21.88 17.59
C TRP A 433 -0.81 -21.17 16.47
N LEU A 434 -1.69 -20.22 16.84
CA LEU A 434 -2.33 -19.24 15.94
C LEU A 434 -2.55 -17.94 16.71
N ALA A 435 -1.52 -17.08 16.75
CA ALA A 435 -1.53 -15.87 17.56
C ALA A 435 -2.14 -14.65 16.85
N CYS A 436 -2.08 -14.62 15.51
CA CYS A 436 -2.57 -13.52 14.69
C CYS A 436 -4.09 -13.49 14.57
N GLY A 437 -4.60 -12.41 13.97
CA GLY A 437 -5.95 -12.40 13.41
C GLY A 437 -6.08 -13.43 12.29
N VAL A 438 -7.32 -13.67 11.86
CA VAL A 438 -7.61 -14.58 10.74
C VAL A 438 -8.32 -13.87 9.59
N ALA A 439 -8.47 -12.55 9.69
CA ALA A 439 -9.14 -11.69 8.72
C ALA A 439 -8.80 -10.22 9.01
N HIS A 440 -8.54 -9.46 7.95
CA HIS A 440 -8.50 -8.00 7.96
C HIS A 440 -9.17 -7.45 6.69
N HIS A 441 -9.62 -6.21 6.73
CA HIS A 441 -10.04 -5.49 5.54
C HIS A 441 -8.87 -5.34 4.56
N LEU A 442 -9.21 -5.36 3.27
CA LEU A 442 -8.25 -5.30 2.16
C LEU A 442 -8.75 -4.35 1.08
N GLY A 443 -7.84 -3.59 0.47
CA GLY A 443 -8.16 -2.61 -0.57
C GLY A 443 -6.92 -1.91 -1.09
N LEU A 444 -6.89 -0.58 -0.95
CA LEU A 444 -5.72 0.24 -1.29
C LEU A 444 -4.51 -0.08 -0.40
N ASP A 445 -4.75 -0.43 0.86
CA ASP A 445 -3.70 -0.95 1.76
C ASP A 445 -3.95 -2.45 2.01
N VAL A 446 -2.89 -3.22 2.24
CA VAL A 446 -2.99 -4.65 2.62
C VAL A 446 -3.81 -4.82 3.91
N HIS A 447 -3.43 -4.07 4.94
CA HIS A 447 -4.21 -3.92 6.17
C HIS A 447 -5.06 -2.65 6.08
N ASP A 448 -6.14 -2.72 5.29
CA ASP A 448 -7.00 -1.57 5.01
C ASP A 448 -7.80 -1.14 6.25
N CYS A 449 -8.26 0.11 6.24
CA CYS A 449 -9.08 0.71 7.29
C CYS A 449 -8.41 0.68 8.68
N ALA A 450 -7.07 0.79 8.77
CA ALA A 450 -6.31 0.63 10.01
C ALA A 450 -6.72 1.58 11.16
N GLN A 451 -7.28 2.76 10.84
CA GLN A 451 -7.75 3.74 11.82
C GLN A 451 -9.26 3.65 12.12
N ALA A 452 -9.95 2.65 11.59
CA ALA A 452 -11.36 2.45 11.88
C ALA A 452 -11.58 2.06 13.35
N ARG A 453 -12.66 2.55 13.94
CA ARG A 453 -13.01 2.27 15.33
C ARG A 453 -13.46 0.83 15.52
N TYR A 454 -13.31 0.31 16.74
CA TYR A 454 -13.72 -1.06 17.07
C TYR A 454 -15.21 -1.31 16.73
N GLU A 455 -16.09 -0.37 17.06
CA GLU A 455 -17.53 -0.47 16.81
C GLU A 455 -17.89 -0.41 15.33
N SER A 456 -17.00 0.16 14.50
CA SER A 456 -17.11 0.22 13.04
C SER A 456 -16.44 -0.95 12.34
N TYR A 457 -15.64 -1.74 13.06
CA TYR A 457 -14.80 -2.83 12.53
C TYR A 457 -15.22 -4.16 13.19
N GLN A 458 -14.51 -4.60 14.24
CA GLN A 458 -14.72 -5.90 14.88
C GLN A 458 -16.15 -6.09 15.43
N GLY A 459 -16.73 -5.03 15.99
CA GLY A 459 -18.09 -5.01 16.52
C GLY A 459 -19.18 -4.69 15.48
N ALA A 460 -18.80 -4.36 14.25
CA ALA A 460 -19.74 -3.97 13.21
C ALA A 460 -20.30 -5.18 12.46
N ALA A 461 -21.49 -4.98 11.90
CA ALA A 461 -22.06 -5.91 10.94
C ALA A 461 -21.26 -5.91 9.63
N ILE A 462 -21.02 -7.10 9.11
CA ILE A 462 -20.50 -7.32 7.76
C ILE A 462 -21.58 -6.88 6.75
N ARG A 463 -21.18 -6.08 5.76
CA ARG A 463 -22.06 -5.47 4.77
C ARG A 463 -21.58 -5.77 3.35
N PRO A 464 -22.49 -5.84 2.36
CA PRO A 464 -22.13 -5.90 0.96
C PRO A 464 -21.14 -4.79 0.54
N GLY A 465 -20.22 -5.14 -0.36
CA GLY A 465 -19.13 -4.29 -0.81
C GLY A 465 -17.86 -4.37 0.04
N MET A 466 -17.90 -4.96 1.24
CA MET A 466 -16.68 -5.19 2.02
C MET A 466 -15.78 -6.21 1.33
N ILE A 467 -14.48 -5.92 1.26
CA ILE A 467 -13.44 -6.89 0.90
C ILE A 467 -12.50 -7.08 2.08
N PHE A 468 -12.20 -8.34 2.39
CA PHE A 468 -11.35 -8.77 3.50
C PHE A 468 -10.71 -10.13 3.22
N THR A 469 -9.64 -10.44 3.94
CA THR A 469 -8.96 -11.75 3.90
C THR A 469 -9.64 -12.76 4.82
N ILE A 470 -9.44 -14.05 4.57
CA ILE A 470 -9.64 -15.13 5.54
C ILE A 470 -8.41 -16.04 5.53
N GLU A 471 -7.59 -15.93 6.57
CA GLU A 471 -6.18 -16.37 6.61
C GLU A 471 -5.77 -17.19 7.85
N PRO A 472 -6.54 -18.20 8.28
CA PRO A 472 -6.11 -19.01 9.42
C PRO A 472 -4.80 -19.75 9.14
N GLY A 473 -4.09 -20.10 10.21
CA GLY A 473 -2.85 -20.87 10.13
C GLY A 473 -2.54 -21.70 11.36
N LEU A 474 -1.48 -22.48 11.26
CA LEU A 474 -0.87 -23.25 12.35
C LEU A 474 0.64 -23.08 12.28
N TYR A 475 1.24 -22.63 13.38
CA TYR A 475 2.66 -22.28 13.43
C TYR A 475 3.35 -23.00 14.59
N PHE A 476 4.09 -24.05 14.26
CA PHE A 476 4.80 -24.90 15.20
C PHE A 476 6.29 -24.59 15.17
N ARG A 477 6.75 -23.70 16.06
CA ARG A 477 8.16 -23.34 16.18
C ARG A 477 9.03 -24.57 16.45
N GLU A 478 10.23 -24.60 15.87
CA GLU A 478 11.16 -25.74 16.02
C GLU A 478 11.56 -25.98 17.49
N ASP A 479 11.64 -24.91 18.27
CA ASP A 479 12.02 -24.92 19.68
C ASP A 479 10.83 -25.04 20.65
N ASP A 480 9.60 -25.27 20.15
CA ASP A 480 8.45 -25.49 21.00
C ASP A 480 8.42 -26.92 21.57
N LEU A 481 8.78 -27.04 22.85
CA LEU A 481 8.78 -28.32 23.56
C LEU A 481 7.39 -28.79 24.03
N LEU A 482 6.34 -27.97 23.89
CA LEU A 482 4.96 -28.36 24.21
C LEU A 482 4.30 -29.19 23.10
N ILE A 483 4.91 -29.26 21.92
CA ILE A 483 4.43 -30.06 20.79
C ILE A 483 5.31 -31.28 20.55
N PRO A 484 4.75 -32.38 20.00
CA PRO A 484 5.52 -33.56 19.65
C PRO A 484 6.61 -33.23 18.60
N PRO A 485 7.77 -33.90 18.64
CA PRO A 485 8.88 -33.61 17.73
C PRO A 485 8.53 -33.58 16.25
N GLU A 486 7.59 -34.41 15.81
CA GLU A 486 7.14 -34.49 14.42
C GLU A 486 6.35 -33.27 13.92
N TYR A 487 5.80 -32.42 14.81
CA TYR A 487 5.10 -31.19 14.43
C TYR A 487 6.05 -29.98 14.31
N ARG A 488 7.25 -30.08 14.88
CA ARG A 488 8.17 -28.94 15.06
C ARG A 488 8.72 -28.46 13.71
N GLY A 489 8.79 -27.15 13.55
CA GLY A 489 9.27 -26.50 12.33
C GLY A 489 8.23 -26.43 11.21
N ILE A 490 6.96 -26.71 11.48
CA ILE A 490 5.89 -26.68 10.48
C ILE A 490 5.05 -25.41 10.62
N GLY A 491 4.98 -24.63 9.55
CA GLY A 491 4.06 -23.50 9.42
C GLY A 491 3.15 -23.72 8.21
N ILE A 492 1.85 -23.51 8.40
CA ILE A 492 0.84 -23.57 7.35
C ILE A 492 -0.09 -22.40 7.51
N ARG A 493 -0.32 -21.64 6.43
CA ARG A 493 -1.41 -20.67 6.30
C ARG A 493 -2.05 -20.86 4.93
N VAL A 494 -3.36 -20.66 4.88
CA VAL A 494 -4.14 -20.62 3.65
C VAL A 494 -5.04 -19.41 3.73
N GLU A 495 -4.91 -18.53 2.74
CA GLU A 495 -5.53 -17.21 2.77
C GLU A 495 -6.16 -16.86 1.43
N ASP A 496 -7.34 -16.29 1.49
CA ASP A 496 -8.06 -15.86 0.30
C ASP A 496 -8.76 -14.53 0.53
N ASP A 497 -8.87 -13.79 -0.56
CA ASP A 497 -9.63 -12.55 -0.63
C ASP A 497 -11.12 -12.86 -0.82
N VAL A 498 -11.95 -12.22 -0.01
CA VAL A 498 -13.40 -12.39 0.02
C VAL A 498 -14.08 -11.06 -0.29
N LEU A 499 -14.96 -11.05 -1.29
CA LEU A 499 -15.93 -9.98 -1.49
C LEU A 499 -17.25 -10.36 -0.82
N MET A 500 -17.74 -9.54 0.10
CA MET A 500 -19.09 -9.67 0.59
C MET A 500 -20.09 -9.11 -0.43
N THR A 501 -21.00 -9.94 -0.90
CA THR A 501 -22.12 -9.54 -1.79
C THR A 501 -23.44 -9.54 -1.02
N GLU A 502 -24.52 -9.10 -1.67
CA GLU A 502 -25.89 -9.19 -1.12
C GLU A 502 -26.29 -10.64 -0.83
N ASP A 503 -25.80 -11.60 -1.63
CA ASP A 503 -26.14 -13.02 -1.53
C ASP A 503 -25.19 -13.80 -0.59
N GLY A 504 -24.17 -13.14 -0.05
CA GLY A 504 -23.15 -13.74 0.81
C GLY A 504 -21.72 -13.54 0.32
N PRO A 505 -20.75 -14.21 0.96
CA PRO A 505 -19.34 -14.07 0.61
C PRO A 505 -19.00 -14.76 -0.72
N GLU A 506 -18.13 -14.15 -1.50
CA GLU A 506 -17.57 -14.67 -2.73
C GLU A 506 -16.04 -14.75 -2.61
N TRP A 507 -15.46 -15.91 -2.89
CA TRP A 507 -14.02 -16.05 -3.07
C TRP A 507 -13.60 -15.38 -4.37
N ILE A 508 -13.04 -14.17 -4.31
CA ILE A 508 -12.55 -13.50 -5.52
C ILE A 508 -11.22 -14.09 -6.00
N SER A 509 -10.50 -14.79 -5.12
CA SER A 509 -9.27 -15.57 -5.39
C SER A 509 -9.49 -17.07 -5.63
N ALA A 510 -10.73 -17.52 -5.88
CA ALA A 510 -11.04 -18.94 -6.12
C ALA A 510 -10.23 -19.58 -7.27
N GLY A 511 -9.69 -18.78 -8.19
CA GLY A 511 -8.83 -19.24 -9.28
C GLY A 511 -7.41 -19.65 -8.86
N ILE A 512 -7.02 -19.43 -7.59
CA ILE A 512 -5.73 -19.83 -7.03
C ILE A 512 -5.95 -21.11 -6.20
N PRO A 513 -5.51 -22.29 -6.68
CA PRO A 513 -5.81 -23.58 -6.04
C PRO A 513 -5.41 -23.64 -4.56
N LYS A 514 -6.28 -24.23 -3.74
CA LYS A 514 -6.04 -24.47 -2.31
C LYS A 514 -6.43 -25.86 -1.83
N GLN A 515 -7.26 -26.60 -2.56
CA GLN A 515 -7.54 -27.97 -2.18
C GLN A 515 -6.28 -28.82 -2.39
N ILE A 516 -6.04 -29.78 -1.51
CA ILE A 516 -4.80 -30.59 -1.49
C ILE A 516 -4.46 -31.15 -2.88
N ASP A 517 -5.43 -31.80 -3.53
CA ASP A 517 -5.21 -32.44 -4.83
C ASP A 517 -5.02 -31.40 -5.96
N GLU A 518 -5.72 -30.27 -5.89
CA GLU A 518 -5.61 -29.18 -6.86
C GLU A 518 -4.26 -28.46 -6.75
N VAL A 519 -3.73 -28.29 -5.53
CA VAL A 519 -2.39 -27.74 -5.29
C VAL A 519 -1.33 -28.66 -5.89
N GLU A 520 -1.42 -29.98 -5.64
CA GLU A 520 -0.48 -30.94 -6.22
C GLU A 520 -0.55 -30.97 -7.76
N GLU A 521 -1.75 -30.87 -8.36
CA GLU A 521 -1.94 -30.79 -9.80
C GLU A 521 -1.38 -29.49 -10.39
N TRP A 522 -1.65 -28.36 -9.74
CA TRP A 522 -1.16 -27.04 -10.17
C TRP A 522 0.37 -26.99 -10.18
N MET A 523 1.01 -27.46 -9.11
CA MET A 523 2.47 -27.57 -9.04
C MET A 523 3.03 -28.44 -10.17
N ALA A 524 2.39 -29.59 -10.44
CA ALA A 524 2.83 -30.49 -11.52
C ALA A 524 2.70 -29.85 -12.91
N SER A 525 1.61 -29.11 -13.16
CA SER A 525 1.39 -28.39 -14.41
C SER A 525 2.46 -27.31 -14.61
N MET A 526 2.68 -26.46 -13.60
CA MET A 526 3.64 -25.36 -13.68
C MET A 526 5.08 -25.88 -13.82
N ALA A 527 5.45 -26.94 -13.11
CA ALA A 527 6.75 -27.58 -13.26
C ALA A 527 6.98 -28.11 -14.69
N ALA A 528 5.95 -28.68 -15.33
CA ALA A 528 6.03 -29.18 -16.70
C ALA A 528 6.15 -28.06 -17.74
N GLU A 529 5.55 -26.90 -17.49
CA GLU A 529 5.72 -25.70 -18.31
C GLU A 529 7.13 -25.11 -18.17
N GLY A 530 7.61 -24.96 -16.93
CA GLY A 530 8.95 -24.43 -16.64
C GLY A 530 10.08 -25.30 -17.20
N ALA A 531 9.87 -26.60 -17.39
CA ALA A 531 10.85 -27.49 -18.03
C ALA A 531 10.93 -27.34 -19.56
N LYS A 532 9.95 -26.69 -20.21
CA LYS A 532 9.90 -26.46 -21.66
C LYS A 532 10.44 -25.10 -22.08
N ALA A 533 10.39 -24.12 -21.17
CA ALA A 533 10.96 -22.78 -21.33
C ALA A 533 12.48 -22.81 -21.07
#